data_AF-A0A924MH25-F1
#
_entry.id   AF-A0A924MH25-F1
#
_cell.length_a   1.000
_cell.length_b   1.000
_cell.length_c   1.000
_cell.angle_alpha   90.00
_cell.angle_beta   90.00
_cell.angle_gamma   90.00
#
_symmetry.space_group_name_H-M   'P 1'
#
loop_
_entity.id
_entity.type
_entity.pdbx_description
1 polymer ?
#
loop_
_entity_poly.entity_id
_entity_poly.type
_entity_poly.pdbx_seq_one_letter_code
_entity_poly.pdbx_strand_id
1 'polypeptide(L)'
;MRRFAALYERLDRSTGTGDKQAALVGYFRDAPARDAAWALWFLAGDKLGRAGGRIATTGELRAWAGEVSGNPDWLVEASHHAVGDLAETLALLVDEPVHLSPDIGLADWIEGR
;
A
#
# COMPACT_ATOMS: atom_id res chain seq x y z
N MET A 1 -7.64 1.10 -7.57
CA MET A 1 -6.57 1.06 -6.54
C MET A 1 -6.25 2.47 -6.03
N ARG A 2 -6.09 3.46 -6.91
CA ARG A 2 -5.67 4.82 -6.51
C ARG A 2 -6.60 5.48 -5.49
N ARG A 3 -7.93 5.31 -5.65
CA ARG A 3 -8.94 5.75 -4.67
C ARG A 3 -8.68 5.21 -3.26
N PHE A 4 -8.30 3.94 -3.13
CA PHE A 4 -8.04 3.31 -1.83
C PHE A 4 -6.74 3.83 -1.22
N ALA A 5 -5.68 3.99 -2.02
CA ALA A 5 -4.44 4.61 -1.56
C ALA A 5 -4.67 6.04 -1.04
N ALA A 6 -5.46 6.85 -1.76
CA ALA A 6 -5.83 8.20 -1.34
C ALA A 6 -6.67 8.22 -0.04
N LEU A 7 -7.52 7.21 0.19
CA LEU A 7 -8.20 7.04 1.48
C LEU A 7 -7.17 6.78 2.58
N TYR A 8 -6.24 5.84 2.38
CA TYR A 8 -5.25 5.46 3.38
C TYR A 8 -4.38 6.66 3.78
N GLU A 9 -3.90 7.42 2.79
CA GLU A 9 -3.13 8.65 2.99
C GLU A 9 -3.91 9.72 3.76
N ARG A 10 -5.22 9.91 3.48
CA ARG A 10 -6.09 10.80 4.26
C ARG A 10 -6.26 10.33 5.69
N LEU A 11 -6.39 9.03 5.92
CA LEU A 11 -6.57 8.47 7.27
C LEU A 11 -5.29 8.62 8.10
N ASP A 12 -4.13 8.40 7.48
CA ASP A 12 -2.81 8.50 8.11
C ASP A 12 -2.49 9.93 8.55
N ARG A 13 -2.74 10.91 7.67
CA ARG A 13 -2.53 12.34 7.98
C ARG A 13 -3.54 12.92 8.99
N SER A 14 -4.64 12.21 9.25
CA SER A 14 -5.72 12.73 10.08
C SER A 14 -5.46 12.50 11.57
N THR A 15 -5.51 13.56 12.37
CA THR A 15 -5.40 13.50 13.83
C THR A 15 -6.77 13.46 14.54
N GLY A 16 -7.85 13.91 13.86
CA GLY A 16 -9.20 13.96 14.41
C GLY A 16 -10.07 12.73 14.06
N THR A 17 -10.86 12.25 15.02
CA THR A 17 -11.83 11.16 14.78
C THR A 17 -12.89 11.55 13.76
N GLY A 18 -13.39 12.80 13.80
CA GLY A 18 -14.39 13.29 12.85
C GLY A 18 -13.88 13.31 11.40
N ASP A 19 -12.62 13.71 11.21
CA ASP A 19 -11.99 13.75 9.88
C ASP A 19 -11.79 12.34 9.31
N LYS A 20 -11.39 11.37 10.14
CA LYS A 20 -11.32 9.96 9.77
C LYS A 20 -12.70 9.42 9.37
N GLN A 21 -13.74 9.71 10.15
CA GLN A 21 -15.11 9.31 9.82
C GLN A 21 -15.57 9.92 8.49
N ALA A 22 -15.32 11.20 8.26
CA ALA A 22 -15.68 11.87 7.01
C ALA A 22 -14.94 11.26 5.80
N ALA A 23 -13.67 10.88 5.95
CA ALA A 23 -12.91 10.20 4.92
C ALA A 23 -13.49 8.82 4.58
N LEU A 24 -13.81 8.02 5.61
CA LEU A 24 -14.44 6.70 5.43
C LEU A 24 -15.81 6.84 4.74
N VAL A 25 -16.68 7.72 5.24
CA VAL A 25 -18.01 7.95 4.65
C VAL A 25 -17.90 8.37 3.19
N GLY A 26 -17.01 9.31 2.87
CA GLY A 26 -16.79 9.75 1.49
C GLY A 26 -16.34 8.60 0.59
N TYR A 27 -15.36 7.82 1.04
CA TYR A 27 -14.90 6.68 0.27
C TYR A 27 -16.00 5.64 0.03
N PHE A 28 -16.70 5.19 1.09
CA PHE A 28 -17.71 4.14 0.98
C PHE A 28 -18.98 4.55 0.24
N ARG A 29 -19.29 5.85 0.18
CA ARG A 29 -20.40 6.37 -0.63
C ARG A 29 -20.12 6.23 -2.14
N ASP A 30 -18.88 6.48 -2.53
CA ASP A 30 -18.52 6.63 -3.94
C ASP A 30 -17.81 5.40 -4.52
N ALA A 31 -17.38 4.46 -3.69
CA ALA A 31 -16.62 3.28 -4.13
C ALA A 31 -17.56 2.28 -4.82
N PRO A 32 -17.13 1.63 -5.92
CA PRO A 32 -17.79 0.42 -6.40
C PRO A 32 -17.93 -0.60 -5.27
N ALA A 33 -19.07 -1.30 -5.20
CA ALA A 33 -19.37 -2.20 -4.08
C ALA A 33 -18.29 -3.27 -3.83
N ARG A 34 -17.67 -3.78 -4.90
CA ARG A 34 -16.56 -4.75 -4.80
C ARG A 34 -15.30 -4.13 -4.19
N ASP A 35 -14.94 -2.92 -4.59
CA ASP A 35 -13.81 -2.18 -4.00
C ASP A 35 -14.09 -1.79 -2.54
N ALA A 36 -15.34 -1.43 -2.23
CA ALA A 36 -15.77 -1.14 -0.86
C ALA A 36 -15.61 -2.37 0.05
N ALA A 37 -16.04 -3.56 -0.41
CA ALA A 37 -15.91 -4.79 0.37
C ALA A 37 -14.44 -5.09 0.72
N TRP A 38 -13.54 -5.03 -0.25
CA TRP A 38 -12.11 -5.23 -0.02
C TRP A 38 -11.49 -4.15 0.87
N ALA A 39 -11.84 -2.88 0.66
CA ALA A 39 -11.34 -1.80 1.50
C ALA A 39 -11.76 -1.98 2.97
N LEU A 40 -13.00 -2.37 3.23
CA LEU A 40 -13.48 -2.66 4.57
C LEU A 40 -12.70 -3.82 5.21
N TRP A 41 -12.47 -4.89 4.45
CA TRP A 41 -11.70 -6.04 4.91
C TRP A 41 -10.27 -5.65 5.34
N PHE A 42 -9.54 -4.86 4.55
CA PHE A 42 -8.23 -4.36 4.97
C PHE A 42 -8.28 -3.46 6.20
N LEU A 43 -9.26 -2.55 6.25
CA LEU A 43 -9.40 -1.61 7.37
C LEU A 43 -9.82 -2.32 8.67
N ALA A 44 -10.42 -3.50 8.57
CA ALA A 44 -10.69 -4.37 9.72
C ALA A 44 -9.43 -5.08 10.26
N GLY A 45 -8.29 -4.95 9.56
CA GLY A 45 -6.99 -5.50 9.97
C GLY A 45 -6.64 -6.83 9.30
N ASP A 46 -7.48 -7.33 8.39
CA ASP A 46 -7.18 -8.52 7.63
C ASP A 46 -6.07 -8.28 6.59
N LYS A 47 -5.36 -9.35 6.21
CA LYS A 47 -4.15 -9.28 5.37
C LYS A 47 -4.24 -10.22 4.18
N LEU A 48 -3.91 -9.71 2.99
CA LEU A 48 -3.80 -10.50 1.78
C LEU A 48 -2.77 -11.63 1.97
N GLY A 49 -3.20 -12.86 1.71
CA GLY A 49 -2.39 -14.05 1.88
C GLY A 49 -3.25 -15.31 1.98
N ARG A 50 -2.94 -16.37 1.23
CA ARG A 50 -3.65 -17.65 1.38
C ARG A 50 -3.39 -18.19 2.79
N ALA A 51 -4.45 -18.42 3.57
CA ALA A 51 -4.40 -19.06 4.90
C ALA A 51 -3.27 -18.53 5.81
N GLY A 52 -3.08 -17.21 5.88
CA GLY A 52 -2.05 -16.59 6.73
C GLY A 52 -0.63 -16.56 6.13
N GLY A 53 -0.44 -16.96 4.87
CA GLY A 53 0.83 -16.84 4.15
C GLY A 53 1.16 -15.41 3.74
N ARG A 54 2.38 -14.94 4.00
CA ARG A 54 2.89 -13.64 3.52
C ARG A 54 3.00 -13.64 1.99
N ILE A 55 2.65 -12.52 1.35
CA ILE A 55 2.85 -12.30 -0.10
C ILE A 55 4.35 -12.22 -0.44
N ALA A 56 5.11 -11.58 0.43
CA ALA A 56 6.56 -11.44 0.33
C ALA A 56 7.16 -11.31 1.74
N THR A 57 8.40 -11.74 1.88
CA THR A 57 9.24 -11.51 3.06
C THR A 57 9.91 -10.14 2.99
N THR A 58 10.38 -9.65 4.14
CA THR A 58 11.21 -8.43 4.20
C THR A 58 12.48 -8.55 3.35
N GLY A 59 13.08 -9.75 3.30
CA GLY A 59 14.27 -10.00 2.47
C GLY A 59 13.98 -9.81 0.98
N GLU A 60 12.88 -10.41 0.48
CA GLU A 60 12.46 -10.26 -0.91
C GLU A 60 12.15 -8.80 -1.27
N LEU A 61 11.41 -8.10 -0.41
CA LEU A 61 11.06 -6.70 -0.67
C LEU A 61 12.29 -5.79 -0.77
N ARG A 62 13.29 -5.98 0.10
CA ARG A 62 14.54 -5.20 0.05
C ARG A 62 15.37 -5.52 -1.19
N ALA A 63 15.46 -6.81 -1.55
CA ALA A 63 16.15 -7.23 -2.76
C ALA A 63 15.53 -6.58 -4.02
N TRP A 64 14.20 -6.66 -4.17
CA TRP A 64 13.49 -6.04 -5.28
C TRP A 64 13.62 -4.52 -5.28
N ALA A 65 13.64 -3.87 -4.12
CA ALA A 65 13.87 -2.43 -4.03
C ALA A 65 15.25 -2.05 -4.56
N GLY A 66 16.30 -2.80 -4.20
CA GLY A 66 17.65 -2.61 -4.74
C GLY A 66 17.70 -2.80 -6.25
N GLU A 67 17.05 -3.85 -6.77
CA GLU A 67 16.95 -4.11 -8.20
C GLU A 67 16.26 -2.98 -8.97
N VAL A 68 15.13 -2.47 -8.45
CA VAL A 68 14.35 -1.42 -9.13
C VAL A 68 15.01 -0.05 -9.02
N SER A 69 15.61 0.28 -7.88
CA SER A 69 16.26 1.58 -7.64
C SER A 69 17.72 1.65 -8.11
N GLY A 70 18.30 0.52 -8.52
CA GLY A 70 19.72 0.43 -8.88
C GLY A 70 20.68 0.56 -7.69
N ASN A 71 20.17 0.45 -6.46
CA ASN A 71 20.97 0.56 -5.24
C ASN A 71 21.53 -0.81 -4.82
N PRO A 72 22.80 -0.86 -4.35
CA PRO A 72 23.36 -2.09 -3.81
C PRO A 72 22.68 -2.46 -2.48
N ASP A 73 22.64 -3.76 -2.18
CA ASP A 73 21.98 -4.33 -0.98
C ASP A 73 22.35 -3.60 0.32
N TRP A 74 23.65 -3.36 0.53
CA TRP A 74 24.13 -2.67 1.74
C TRP A 74 23.54 -1.26 1.92
N LEU A 75 23.23 -0.56 0.82
CA LEU A 75 22.66 0.80 0.87
C LEU A 75 21.16 0.75 1.15
N VAL A 76 20.47 -0.26 0.64
CA VAL A 76 19.06 -0.52 0.97
C VAL A 76 18.94 -0.87 2.45
N GLU A 77 19.84 -1.72 2.97
CA GLU A 77 19.91 -2.06 4.39
C GLU A 77 20.15 -0.83 5.28
N ALA A 78 21.15 -0.01 4.92
CA ALA A 78 21.48 1.19 5.67
C ALA A 78 20.31 2.19 5.67
N SER A 79 19.62 2.34 4.53
CA SER A 79 18.43 3.18 4.40
C SER A 79 17.29 2.66 5.29
N HIS A 80 17.01 1.36 5.25
CA HIS A 80 16.00 0.74 6.09
C HIS A 80 16.29 0.92 7.58
N HIS A 81 17.54 0.75 8.00
CA HIS A 81 17.95 0.97 9.39
C HIS A 81 17.80 2.44 9.80
N ALA A 82 18.07 3.39 8.91
CA ALA A 82 17.94 4.82 9.19
C ALA A 82 16.48 5.28 9.29
N VAL A 83 15.60 4.76 8.44
CA VAL A 83 14.16 5.09 8.41
C VAL A 83 13.40 4.35 9.52
N GLY A 84 13.72 3.08 9.76
CA GLY A 84 13.09 2.24 10.79
C GLY A 84 11.76 1.59 10.39
N ASP A 85 11.21 1.94 9.23
CA ASP A 85 10.03 1.31 8.64
C ASP A 85 10.29 0.87 7.19
N LEU A 86 9.95 -0.39 6.89
CA LEU A 86 10.19 -0.96 5.56
C LEU A 86 9.29 -0.32 4.51
N ALA A 87 8.01 -0.05 4.81
CA ALA A 87 7.09 0.48 3.82
C ALA A 87 7.51 1.90 3.40
N GLU A 88 7.89 2.73 4.36
CA GLU A 88 8.44 4.07 4.11
C GLU A 88 9.76 3.99 3.34
N THR A 89 10.66 3.06 3.71
CA THR A 89 11.92 2.84 2.98
C THR A 89 11.68 2.52 1.51
N LEU A 90 10.75 1.60 1.22
CA LEU A 90 10.41 1.23 -0.15
C LEU A 90 9.80 2.42 -0.91
N ALA A 91 8.91 3.18 -0.28
CA ALA A 91 8.29 4.36 -0.87
C ALA A 91 9.30 5.47 -1.20
N LEU A 92 10.39 5.58 -0.43
CA LEU A 92 11.46 6.56 -0.65
C LEU A 92 12.50 6.10 -1.67
N LEU A 93 12.76 4.79 -1.78
CA LEU A 93 13.79 4.25 -2.67
C LEU A 93 13.26 3.96 -4.08
N VAL A 94 11.99 3.60 -4.22
CA VAL A 94 11.40 3.22 -5.51
C VAL A 94 10.87 4.48 -6.19
N ASP A 95 11.50 4.86 -7.30
CA ASP A 95 11.05 5.99 -8.12
C ASP A 95 9.63 5.79 -8.67
N GLU A 96 8.95 6.91 -8.95
CA GLU A 96 7.68 6.86 -9.65
C GLU A 96 7.85 6.17 -11.01
N PRO A 97 6.97 5.23 -11.38
CA PRO A 97 7.10 4.50 -12.63
C PRO A 97 6.97 5.46 -13.81
N VAL A 98 7.92 5.38 -14.75
CA VAL A 98 7.93 6.16 -16.01
C VAL A 98 6.65 5.94 -16.83
N HIS A 99 6.00 4.78 -16.67
CA HIS A 99 4.73 4.46 -17.29
C HIS A 99 3.65 4.23 -16.23
N LEU A 100 2.59 5.04 -16.29
CA LEU A 100 1.43 4.87 -15.43
C LEU A 100 0.65 3.62 -15.85
N SER A 101 0.57 2.64 -14.96
CA SER A 101 -0.38 1.53 -15.11
C SER A 101 -1.82 2.03 -15.15
N PRO A 102 -2.72 1.32 -15.87
CA PRO A 102 -4.14 1.64 -15.87
C PRO A 102 -4.69 1.71 -14.44
N ASP A 103 -5.58 2.67 -14.16
CA ASP A 103 -6.25 2.72 -12.86
C ASP A 103 -7.34 1.63 -12.80
N ILE A 104 -6.94 0.43 -12.41
CA ILE A 104 -7.84 -0.69 -12.17
C ILE A 104 -8.40 -0.64 -10.76
N GLY A 105 -9.65 -1.11 -10.56
CA GLY A 105 -10.32 -1.18 -9.27
C GLY A 105 -9.53 -1.96 -8.23
N LEU A 106 -9.75 -1.69 -6.93
CA LEU A 106 -9.12 -2.43 -5.84
C LEU A 106 -9.46 -3.93 -5.93
N ALA A 107 -10.73 -4.25 -6.13
CA ALA A 107 -11.17 -5.63 -6.24
C ALA A 107 -10.56 -6.34 -7.46
N ASP A 108 -10.49 -5.65 -8.60
CA ASP A 108 -9.92 -6.22 -9.83
C ASP A 108 -8.43 -6.47 -9.71
N TRP A 109 -7.69 -5.58 -9.03
CA TRP A 109 -6.27 -5.80 -8.74
C TRP A 109 -6.02 -7.00 -7.81
N ILE A 110 -6.93 -7.24 -6.86
CA ILE A 110 -6.80 -8.35 -5.91
C ILE A 110 -7.18 -9.69 -6.53
N GLU A 111 -8.34 -9.72 -7.20
CA GLU A 111 -8.94 -10.96 -7.71
C GLU A 111 -8.41 -11.35 -9.10
N GLY A 112 -7.89 -10.39 -9.87
CA GLY A 112 -7.34 -10.61 -11.21
C GLY A 112 -5.90 -11.13 -11.24
N ARG A 113 -5.41 -11.71 -10.13
CA ARG A 113 -4.10 -12.37 -10.03
C ARG A 113 -4.12 -13.79 -10.58
#